data_AF-A0AAU8I2I7-F1
#
_entry.id   AF-A0AAU8I2I7-F1
#
_cell.length_a   1.000
_cell.length_b   1.000
_cell.length_c   1.000
_cell.angle_alpha   90.00
_cell.angle_beta   90.00
_cell.angle_gamma   90.00
#
_symmetry.space_group_name_H-M   'P 1'
#
loop_
_entity.id
_entity.type
_entity.pdbx_description
1 polymer ?
#
loop_
_entity_poly.entity_id
_entity_poly.type
_entity_poly.pdbx_seq_one_letter_code
_entity_poly.pdbx_strand_id
1 'polypeptide(L)'
;MHTSDRNVAPAVSERRMRWLALAALLVLVPCTMAATGWRDARELLHAREWRPVDVAMAQTVDYDGAAVRLASVDVLALEAGLPADRTFVRTRLSLVPGASGAQWSDCTLKLADGTGRSWSAIDTVPDLLQRALAKPGEPPGVACDGLAVSAAKPGVPLAIDGYYLVPRAVAAQLQLTVSTRGGRPHYLRFAPGATP
;
A
#
# COMPACT_ATOMS: atom_id res chain seq x y z
N MET A 1 18.21 -68.81 52.27
CA MET A 1 16.92 -68.06 52.24
C MET A 1 17.27 -66.63 52.61
N HIS A 2 17.07 -65.57 51.84
CA HIS A 2 16.08 -65.26 50.82
C HIS A 2 16.74 -64.51 49.64
N THR A 3 16.48 -64.97 48.42
CA THR A 3 16.50 -64.16 47.20
C THR A 3 15.13 -63.51 47.01
N SER A 4 15.14 -62.42 46.24
CA SER A 4 13.99 -61.79 45.56
C SER A 4 13.28 -60.70 46.35
N ASP A 5 13.72 -59.46 46.15
CA ASP A 5 12.76 -58.36 46.04
C ASP A 5 12.77 -57.80 44.61
N ARG A 6 11.57 -57.75 44.04
CA ARG A 6 11.32 -57.65 42.60
C ARG A 6 11.31 -56.18 42.19
N ASN A 7 12.24 -55.82 41.32
CA ASN A 7 12.14 -54.65 40.46
C ASN A 7 10.91 -54.79 39.54
N VAL A 8 9.75 -54.25 39.91
CA VAL A 8 8.64 -54.02 38.98
C VAL A 8 7.88 -52.75 39.36
N ALA A 9 8.38 -51.58 38.97
CA ALA A 9 7.55 -50.40 38.64
C ALA A 9 8.34 -49.23 37.97
N PRO A 10 8.96 -49.39 36.78
CA PRO A 10 9.26 -48.21 35.96
C PRO A 10 8.44 -48.12 34.66
N ALA A 11 8.01 -49.24 34.07
CA ALA A 11 7.49 -49.25 32.69
C ALA A 11 6.15 -48.52 32.47
N VAL A 12 5.21 -48.58 33.43
CA VAL A 12 3.91 -47.89 33.33
C VAL A 12 4.07 -46.37 33.55
N SER A 13 4.99 -45.99 34.43
CA SER A 13 5.40 -44.60 34.69
C SER A 13 6.00 -43.97 33.44
N GLU A 14 6.92 -44.68 32.78
CA GLU A 14 7.61 -44.20 31.59
C GLU A 14 6.67 -44.04 30.38
N ARG A 15 5.71 -44.97 30.22
CA ARG A 15 4.68 -44.87 29.16
C ARG A 15 3.73 -43.70 29.39
N ARG A 16 3.33 -43.43 30.63
CA ARG A 16 2.52 -42.24 30.99
C ARG A 16 3.31 -40.95 30.77
N MET A 17 4.58 -40.92 31.15
CA MET A 17 5.45 -39.76 30.94
C MET A 17 5.64 -39.45 29.45
N ARG A 18 5.86 -40.47 28.62
CA ARG A 18 5.95 -40.32 27.16
C ARG A 18 4.66 -39.79 26.54
N TRP A 19 3.50 -40.26 27.01
CA TRP A 19 2.21 -39.74 26.55
C TRP A 19 1.94 -38.31 26.97
N LEU A 20 2.29 -37.93 28.20
CA LEU A 20 2.20 -36.54 28.66
C LEU A 20 3.15 -35.63 27.86
N ALA A 21 4.36 -36.10 27.55
CA ALA A 21 5.30 -35.37 26.71
C ALA A 21 4.78 -35.20 25.27
N LEU A 22 4.19 -36.24 24.67
CA LEU A 22 3.58 -36.16 23.34
C LEU A 22 2.35 -35.24 23.31
N ALA A 23 1.49 -35.32 24.33
CA ALA A 23 0.34 -34.42 24.48
C ALA A 23 0.80 -32.97 24.68
N ALA A 24 1.82 -32.75 25.51
CA ALA A 24 2.42 -31.44 25.70
C ALA A 24 3.01 -30.91 24.39
N LEU A 25 3.68 -31.74 23.59
CA LEU A 25 4.21 -31.35 22.28
C LEU A 25 3.09 -30.95 21.31
N LEU A 26 2.02 -31.75 21.24
CA LEU A 26 0.85 -31.48 20.39
C LEU A 26 0.12 -30.18 20.74
N VAL A 27 0.24 -29.71 21.99
CA VAL A 27 -0.33 -28.42 22.42
C VAL A 27 0.69 -27.29 22.26
N LEU A 28 1.92 -27.50 22.70
CA LEU A 28 2.96 -26.46 22.71
C LEU A 28 3.34 -26.03 21.29
N VAL A 29 3.46 -26.96 20.34
CA VAL A 29 3.83 -26.64 18.95
C VAL A 29 2.81 -25.70 18.28
N PRO A 30 1.49 -25.99 18.24
CA PRO A 30 0.54 -25.04 17.66
C PRO A 30 0.41 -23.77 18.48
N CYS A 31 0.53 -23.81 19.82
CA CYS A 31 0.50 -22.60 20.64
C CYS A 31 1.68 -21.67 20.35
N THR A 32 2.91 -22.20 20.20
CA THR A 32 4.07 -21.38 19.84
C THR A 32 3.94 -20.85 18.42
N MET A 33 3.52 -21.68 17.47
CA MET A 33 3.30 -21.29 16.09
C MET A 33 2.21 -20.22 15.95
N ALA A 34 1.13 -20.32 16.74
CA ALA A 34 0.11 -19.27 16.82
C ALA A 34 0.66 -17.99 17.45
N ALA A 35 1.44 -18.09 18.54
CA ALA A 35 2.02 -16.94 19.21
C ALA A 35 3.02 -16.17 18.32
N THR A 36 3.83 -16.88 17.54
CA THR A 36 4.79 -16.26 16.60
C THR A 36 4.08 -15.76 15.34
N GLY A 37 3.23 -16.60 14.73
CA GLY A 37 2.54 -16.30 13.49
C GLY A 37 1.45 -15.24 13.61
N TRP A 38 0.93 -14.98 14.82
CA TRP A 38 -0.09 -13.95 15.03
C TRP A 38 0.40 -12.55 14.68
N ARG A 39 1.66 -12.23 15.00
CA ARG A 39 2.24 -10.92 14.64
C ARG A 39 2.39 -10.79 13.13
N ASP A 40 2.94 -11.81 12.48
CA ASP A 40 3.11 -11.83 11.03
C ASP A 40 1.76 -11.75 10.32
N ALA A 41 0.76 -12.49 10.80
CA ALA A 41 -0.60 -12.41 10.28
C ALA A 41 -1.19 -11.01 10.45
N ARG A 42 -1.02 -10.38 11.62
CA ARG A 42 -1.50 -9.03 11.86
C ARG A 42 -0.81 -8.00 10.96
N GLU A 43 0.50 -8.11 10.77
CA GLU A 43 1.26 -7.27 9.86
C GLU A 43 0.85 -7.48 8.40
N LEU A 44 0.62 -8.72 7.97
CA LEU A 44 0.11 -9.02 6.62
C LEU A 44 -1.28 -8.42 6.38
N LEU A 45 -2.16 -8.50 7.38
CA LEU A 45 -3.49 -7.89 7.32
C LEU A 45 -3.41 -6.36 7.33
N HIS A 46 -2.46 -5.79 8.08
CA HIS A 46 -2.21 -4.36 8.10
C HIS A 46 -1.62 -3.87 6.79
N ALA A 47 -0.67 -4.59 6.19
CA ALA A 47 0.01 -4.20 4.96
C ALA A 47 -0.89 -4.24 3.72
N ARG A 48 -2.08 -4.85 3.79
CA ARG A 48 -2.99 -5.00 2.65
C ARG A 48 -3.87 -3.77 2.42
N GLU A 49 -3.96 -3.36 1.15
CA GLU A 49 -4.85 -2.31 0.63
C GLU A 49 -6.25 -2.90 0.35
N TRP A 50 -7.04 -3.16 1.38
CA TRP A 50 -8.36 -3.84 1.23
C TRP A 50 -9.56 -3.05 1.75
N ARG A 51 -9.35 -1.89 2.37
CA ARG A 51 -10.44 -1.01 2.82
C ARG A 51 -10.42 0.30 2.02
N PRO A 52 -11.14 0.38 0.88
CA PRO A 52 -11.22 1.63 0.13
C PRO A 52 -11.96 2.69 0.93
N VAL A 53 -11.43 3.90 0.89
CA VAL A 53 -12.13 5.14 1.26
C VAL A 53 -12.38 5.88 -0.05
N ASP A 54 -13.64 5.89 -0.48
CA ASP A 54 -14.04 6.50 -1.73
C ASP A 54 -14.11 8.02 -1.59
N VAL A 55 -13.45 8.74 -2.50
CA VAL A 55 -13.29 10.20 -2.46
C VAL A 55 -13.71 10.78 -3.80
N ALA A 56 -14.53 11.82 -3.79
CA ALA A 56 -14.91 12.50 -5.02
C ALA A 56 -13.72 13.25 -5.65
N MET A 57 -13.82 13.54 -6.94
CA MET A 57 -12.87 14.45 -7.60
C MET A 57 -12.81 15.79 -6.89
N ALA A 58 -11.60 16.35 -6.76
CA ALA A 58 -11.35 17.63 -6.09
C ALA A 58 -11.78 17.70 -4.60
N GLN A 59 -12.30 16.63 -4.00
CA GLN A 59 -12.58 16.61 -2.57
C GLN A 59 -11.27 16.53 -1.78
N THR A 60 -11.19 17.34 -0.72
CA THR A 60 -10.12 17.24 0.27
C THR A 60 -10.54 16.26 1.37
N VAL A 61 -9.66 15.34 1.73
CA VAL A 61 -9.87 14.34 2.78
C VAL A 61 -8.64 14.26 3.67
N ASP A 62 -8.85 14.07 4.98
CA ASP A 62 -7.74 13.78 5.89
C ASP A 62 -7.32 12.32 5.77
N TYR A 63 -6.04 12.09 5.50
CA TYR A 63 -5.45 10.76 5.38
C TYR A 63 -4.02 10.75 5.92
N ASP A 64 -3.78 9.86 6.88
CA ASP A 64 -2.45 9.62 7.46
C ASP A 64 -1.72 10.91 7.88
N GLY A 65 -2.44 11.79 8.58
CA GLY A 65 -1.89 13.05 9.12
C GLY A 65 -1.76 14.21 8.12
N ALA A 66 -2.30 14.07 6.91
CA ALA A 66 -2.32 15.13 5.90
C ALA A 66 -3.71 15.35 5.29
N ALA A 67 -4.01 16.58 4.91
CA ALA A 67 -5.14 16.88 4.04
C ALA A 67 -4.73 16.61 2.59
N VAL A 68 -5.41 15.67 1.94
CA VAL A 68 -5.09 15.16 0.60
C VAL A 68 -6.21 15.50 -0.37
N ARG A 69 -5.83 15.91 -1.58
CA ARG A 69 -6.78 16.17 -2.67
C ARG A 69 -6.16 15.75 -4.00
N LEU A 70 -6.95 15.10 -4.87
CA LEU A 70 -6.58 14.92 -6.26
C LEU A 70 -6.83 16.22 -7.04
N ALA A 71 -5.74 16.84 -7.49
CA ALA A 71 -5.72 18.14 -8.16
C ALA A 71 -5.99 18.00 -9.66
N SER A 72 -5.35 17.05 -10.34
CA SER A 72 -5.61 16.77 -11.75
C SER A 72 -5.28 15.34 -12.16
N VAL A 73 -5.93 14.92 -13.24
CA VAL A 73 -5.58 13.75 -14.04
C VAL A 73 -5.44 14.24 -15.47
N ASP A 74 -4.22 14.30 -15.97
CA ASP A 74 -3.88 14.86 -17.28
C ASP A 74 -3.45 13.71 -18.20
N VAL A 75 -4.06 13.62 -19.39
CA VAL A 75 -3.79 12.55 -20.37
C VAL A 75 -3.02 13.16 -21.53
N LEU A 76 -1.93 12.52 -21.94
CA LEU A 76 -1.16 12.98 -23.08
C LEU A 76 -1.99 12.78 -24.36
N ALA A 77 -2.12 13.83 -25.16
CA ALA A 77 -2.71 13.74 -26.49
C ALA A 77 -1.87 12.78 -27.36
N LEU A 78 -2.46 12.22 -28.42
CA LEU A 78 -1.74 11.31 -29.31
C LEU A 78 -0.54 12.03 -29.94
N GLU A 79 0.66 11.58 -29.61
CA GLU A 79 1.92 12.04 -30.20
C GLU A 79 2.56 10.95 -31.07
N ALA A 80 3.31 11.37 -32.09
CA ALA A 80 4.08 10.47 -32.94
C ALA A 80 5.17 9.74 -32.11
N GLY A 81 5.23 8.41 -32.23
CA GLY A 81 6.20 7.57 -31.51
C GLY A 81 5.62 6.77 -30.33
N LEU A 82 4.38 7.04 -29.91
CA LEU A 82 3.64 6.20 -28.97
C LEU A 82 2.85 5.10 -29.69
N PRO A 83 2.80 3.86 -29.16
CA PRO A 83 1.87 2.85 -29.65
C PRO A 83 0.43 3.37 -29.66
N ALA A 84 -0.31 3.06 -30.73
CA ALA A 84 -1.65 3.62 -30.93
C ALA A 84 -2.65 3.22 -29.83
N ASP A 85 -2.43 2.10 -29.15
CA ASP A 85 -3.25 1.59 -28.05
C ASP A 85 -2.88 2.16 -26.67
N ARG A 86 -1.79 2.93 -26.58
CA ARG A 86 -1.27 3.44 -25.30
C ARG A 86 -1.33 4.97 -25.22
N THR A 87 -1.34 5.46 -23.98
CA THR A 87 -1.12 6.87 -23.68
C THR A 87 -0.49 7.02 -22.31
N PHE A 88 0.20 8.15 -22.10
CA PHE A 88 0.66 8.54 -20.79
C PHE A 88 -0.42 9.30 -20.03
N VAL A 89 -0.47 9.04 -18.73
CA VAL A 89 -1.33 9.77 -17.79
C VAL A 89 -0.46 10.32 -16.69
N ARG A 90 -0.69 11.57 -16.30
CA ARG A 90 -0.15 12.18 -15.10
C ARG A 90 -1.27 12.39 -14.10
N THR A 91 -1.07 11.96 -12.86
CA THR A 91 -1.94 12.34 -11.74
C THR A 91 -1.18 13.26 -10.81
N ARG A 92 -1.83 14.34 -10.36
CA ARG A 92 -1.26 15.30 -9.42
C ARG A 92 -2.08 15.36 -8.15
N LEU A 93 -1.49 15.00 -7.03
CA LEU A 93 -2.08 15.17 -5.70
C LEU A 93 -1.56 16.47 -5.08
N SER A 94 -2.43 17.16 -4.36
CA SER A 94 -2.08 18.19 -3.40
C SER A 94 -2.15 17.58 -2.00
N LEU A 95 -1.08 17.75 -1.23
CA LEU A 95 -0.95 17.26 0.12
C LEU A 95 -0.57 18.41 1.05
N VAL A 96 -1.29 18.59 2.15
CA VAL A 96 -0.94 19.57 3.19
C VAL A 96 -0.73 18.82 4.51
N PRO A 97 0.51 18.72 5.01
CA PRO A 97 0.77 18.03 6.28
C PRO A 97 0.13 18.79 7.45
N GLY A 98 -0.47 18.06 8.39
CA GLY A 98 -0.99 18.62 9.63
C GLY A 98 0.10 19.08 10.59
N ALA A 99 -0.29 19.59 11.76
CA ALA A 99 0.64 20.15 12.75
C ALA A 99 1.67 19.13 13.30
N SER A 100 1.31 17.86 13.37
CA SER A 100 2.20 16.76 13.74
C SER A 100 3.13 16.30 12.62
N GLY A 101 3.00 16.89 11.41
CA GLY A 101 3.58 16.37 10.19
C GLY A 101 2.83 15.15 9.65
N ALA A 102 3.20 14.74 8.43
CA ALA A 102 2.72 13.53 7.78
C ALA A 102 3.89 12.54 7.66
N GLN A 103 3.71 11.30 8.12
CA GLN A 103 4.76 10.26 8.08
C GLN A 103 4.44 9.22 7.01
N TRP A 104 4.38 9.67 5.76
CA TRP A 104 4.00 8.84 4.62
C TRP A 104 5.15 7.93 4.19
N SER A 105 5.49 6.94 5.03
CA SER A 105 6.38 5.85 4.61
C SER A 105 5.65 4.87 3.69
N ASP A 106 6.38 4.23 2.77
CA ASP A 106 5.81 3.26 1.81
C ASP A 106 4.62 3.83 1.02
N CYS A 107 4.76 5.09 0.60
CA CYS A 107 3.79 5.80 -0.21
C CYS A 107 3.63 5.04 -1.55
N THR A 108 2.39 4.67 -1.88
CA THR A 108 2.06 3.93 -3.11
C THR A 108 0.97 4.66 -3.87
N LEU A 109 1.24 5.01 -5.13
CA LEU A 109 0.24 5.46 -6.09
C LEU A 109 0.01 4.41 -7.16
N LYS A 110 -1.26 4.09 -7.42
CA LYS A 110 -1.65 3.23 -8.55
C LYS A 110 -2.86 3.82 -9.24
N LEU A 111 -2.92 3.66 -10.56
CA LEU A 111 -4.17 3.77 -11.29
C LEU A 111 -4.85 2.41 -11.30
N ALA A 112 -6.16 2.36 -11.07
CA ALA A 112 -6.95 1.14 -11.15
C ALA A 112 -8.16 1.36 -12.06
N ASP A 113 -8.58 0.32 -12.79
CA ASP A 113 -9.84 0.33 -13.52
C ASP A 113 -10.94 -0.40 -12.74
N GLY A 114 -12.18 -0.31 -13.24
CA GLY A 114 -13.33 -0.99 -12.64
C GLY A 114 -13.27 -2.53 -12.69
N THR A 115 -12.29 -3.12 -13.37
CA THR A 115 -12.09 -4.58 -13.46
C THR A 115 -11.06 -5.09 -12.45
N GLY A 116 -10.43 -4.20 -11.69
CA GLY A 116 -9.40 -4.54 -10.71
C GLY A 116 -7.99 -4.62 -11.29
N ARG A 117 -7.79 -4.30 -12.58
CA ARG A 117 -6.44 -4.13 -13.12
C ARG A 117 -5.86 -2.84 -12.58
N SER A 118 -4.56 -2.85 -12.30
CA SER A 118 -3.86 -1.68 -11.80
C SER A 118 -2.53 -1.45 -12.51
N TRP A 119 -2.10 -0.19 -12.53
CA TRP A 119 -0.85 0.27 -13.11
C TRP A 119 -0.10 1.07 -12.04
N SER A 120 1.16 0.71 -11.81
CA SER A 120 2.08 1.47 -10.97
C SER A 120 2.58 2.71 -11.69
N ALA A 121 2.98 3.72 -10.92
CA ALA A 121 3.71 4.85 -11.47
C ALA A 121 5.06 4.38 -12.06
N ILE A 122 5.54 5.13 -13.05
CA ILE A 122 6.87 4.95 -13.65
C ILE A 122 7.90 5.51 -12.68
N ASP A 123 8.86 4.69 -12.27
CA ASP A 123 9.86 5.08 -11.25
C ASP A 123 10.81 6.18 -11.75
N THR A 124 11.26 6.10 -13.00
CA THR A 124 12.14 7.10 -13.63
C THR A 124 11.42 7.75 -14.80
N VAL A 125 10.89 8.95 -14.55
CA VAL A 125 10.08 9.67 -15.53
C VAL A 125 10.97 10.55 -16.41
N PRO A 126 10.99 10.35 -17.74
CA PRO A 126 11.78 11.20 -18.63
C PRO A 126 11.35 12.67 -18.57
N ASP A 127 12.30 13.61 -18.56
CA ASP A 127 11.99 15.04 -18.48
C ASP A 127 11.08 15.55 -19.60
N LEU A 128 11.19 14.94 -20.79
CA LEU A 128 10.31 15.26 -21.92
C LEU A 128 8.85 14.98 -21.58
N LEU A 129 8.57 13.84 -20.93
CA LEU A 129 7.22 13.48 -20.51
C LEU A 129 6.70 14.41 -19.41
N GLN A 130 7.56 14.75 -18.45
CA GLN A 130 7.21 15.72 -17.40
C GLN A 130 6.81 17.06 -18.01
N ARG A 131 7.60 17.58 -18.97
CA ARG A 131 7.30 18.84 -19.66
C ARG A 131 6.05 18.76 -20.53
N ALA A 132 5.83 17.65 -21.24
CA ALA A 132 4.68 17.49 -22.12
C ALA A 132 3.35 17.48 -21.36
N LEU A 133 3.34 16.98 -20.13
CA LEU A 133 2.15 16.93 -19.28
C LEU A 133 2.06 18.10 -18.27
N ALA A 134 3.12 18.89 -18.11
CA ALA A 134 3.13 20.04 -17.22
C ALA A 134 2.22 21.16 -17.71
N LYS A 135 1.48 21.77 -16.77
CA LYS A 135 0.71 22.99 -17.05
C LYS A 135 1.63 24.21 -17.04
N PRO A 136 1.37 25.25 -17.86
CA PRO A 136 2.18 26.46 -17.87
C PRO A 136 2.27 27.10 -16.47
N GLY A 137 3.50 27.35 -16.00
CA GLY A 137 3.76 27.94 -14.69
C GLY A 137 3.59 26.99 -13.49
N GLU A 138 3.29 25.70 -13.73
CA GLU A 138 3.16 24.72 -12.66
C GLU A 138 4.54 24.24 -12.19
N PRO A 139 4.85 24.30 -10.87
CA PRO A 139 6.10 23.76 -10.36
C PRO A 139 6.11 22.22 -10.47
N PRO A 140 7.28 21.59 -10.65
CA PRO A 140 7.37 20.14 -10.69
C PRO A 140 6.85 19.54 -9.38
N GLY A 141 6.02 18.50 -9.47
CA GLY A 141 5.68 17.68 -8.31
C GLY A 141 6.81 16.74 -7.95
N VAL A 142 6.82 16.28 -6.71
CA VAL A 142 7.73 15.21 -6.27
C VAL A 142 7.09 13.84 -6.53
N ALA A 143 7.90 12.79 -6.60
CA ALA A 143 7.36 11.44 -6.61
C ALA A 143 6.69 11.12 -5.26
N CYS A 144 5.79 10.14 -5.26
CA CYS A 144 5.29 9.52 -4.02
C CYS A 144 6.39 8.63 -3.44
N ASP A 145 7.42 9.27 -2.92
CA ASP A 145 8.44 8.65 -2.11
C ASP A 145 8.29 9.17 -0.67
N GLY A 146 8.51 8.29 0.31
CA GLY A 146 8.23 8.65 1.69
C GLY A 146 9.18 9.69 2.27
N LEU A 147 10.31 9.95 1.60
CA LEU A 147 11.29 10.94 2.03
C LEU A 147 10.85 12.36 1.65
N ALA A 148 10.28 12.53 0.46
CA ALA A 148 9.81 13.82 -0.05
C ALA A 148 8.59 14.33 0.72
N VAL A 149 7.67 13.44 1.11
CA VAL A 149 6.50 13.82 1.92
C VAL A 149 6.90 14.11 3.37
N SER A 150 7.79 13.32 3.96
CA SER A 150 8.22 13.50 5.35
C SER A 150 9.07 14.76 5.55
N ALA A 151 9.71 15.27 4.48
CA ALA A 151 10.42 16.55 4.51
C ALA A 151 9.48 17.77 4.38
N ALA A 152 8.20 17.56 4.07
CA ALA A 152 7.26 18.66 3.90
C ALA A 152 6.97 19.36 5.22
N LYS A 153 6.99 20.70 5.20
CA LYS A 153 6.68 21.51 6.38
C LYS A 153 5.19 21.46 6.70
N PRO A 154 4.79 21.37 7.98
CA PRO A 154 3.39 21.50 8.39
C PRO A 154 2.71 22.73 7.78
N GLY A 155 1.50 22.55 7.27
CA GLY A 155 0.67 23.59 6.66
C GLY A 155 1.13 24.07 5.27
N VAL A 156 2.27 23.61 4.76
CA VAL A 156 2.75 23.98 3.42
C VAL A 156 2.29 22.92 2.40
N PRO A 157 1.60 23.30 1.32
CA PRO A 157 1.18 22.35 0.30
C PRO A 157 2.38 21.78 -0.46
N LEU A 158 2.38 20.47 -0.62
CA LEU A 158 3.29 19.70 -1.45
C LEU A 158 2.49 19.10 -2.62
N ALA A 159 3.03 19.19 -3.83
CA ALA A 159 2.48 18.52 -4.99
C ALA A 159 3.19 17.19 -5.22
N ILE A 160 2.42 16.11 -5.36
CA ILE A 160 2.93 14.77 -5.68
C ILE A 160 2.44 14.40 -7.08
N ASP A 161 3.36 14.14 -7.99
CA ASP A 161 3.06 13.70 -9.34
C ASP A 161 3.31 12.18 -9.48
N GLY A 162 2.39 11.50 -10.15
CA GLY A 162 2.54 10.12 -10.61
C GLY A 162 2.36 10.06 -12.11
N TYR A 163 3.22 9.32 -12.81
CA TYR A 163 3.19 9.17 -14.27
C TYR A 163 2.98 7.71 -14.63
N TYR A 164 2.12 7.42 -15.60
CA TYR A 164 1.69 6.06 -15.92
C TYR A 164 1.62 5.86 -17.42
N LEU A 165 1.90 4.65 -17.88
CA LEU A 165 1.62 4.20 -19.25
C LEU A 165 0.45 3.21 -19.23
N VAL A 166 -0.67 3.62 -19.83
CA VAL A 166 -1.93 2.86 -19.73
C VAL A 166 -2.56 2.63 -21.11
N PRO A 167 -3.47 1.65 -21.26
CA PRO A 167 -4.26 1.52 -22.47
C PRO A 167 -5.18 2.73 -22.65
N ARG A 168 -5.23 3.31 -23.85
CA ARG A 168 -6.04 4.49 -24.15
C ARG A 168 -7.53 4.26 -23.91
N ALA A 169 -8.01 3.05 -24.23
CA ALA A 169 -9.40 2.66 -24.08
C ALA A 169 -9.92 2.77 -22.64
N VAL A 170 -9.03 2.76 -21.64
CA VAL A 170 -9.41 2.85 -20.22
C VAL A 170 -8.95 4.12 -19.55
N ALA A 171 -8.19 5.00 -20.21
CA ALA A 171 -7.56 6.16 -19.56
C ALA A 171 -8.56 7.08 -18.84
N ALA A 172 -9.74 7.31 -19.43
CA ALA A 172 -10.78 8.19 -18.88
C ALA A 172 -11.54 7.60 -17.68
N GLN A 173 -11.45 6.28 -17.46
CA GLN A 173 -12.17 5.57 -16.38
C GLN A 173 -11.25 5.15 -15.23
N LEU A 174 -9.97 5.54 -15.27
CA LEU A 174 -9.01 5.18 -14.23
C LEU A 174 -9.25 5.96 -12.95
N GLN A 175 -9.16 5.23 -11.84
CA GLN A 175 -9.25 5.75 -10.49
C GLN A 175 -7.84 5.80 -9.90
N LEU A 176 -7.44 6.96 -9.38
CA LEU A 176 -6.21 7.04 -8.61
C LEU A 176 -6.45 6.43 -7.24
N THR A 177 -5.53 5.56 -6.83
CA THR A 177 -5.46 5.03 -5.48
C THR A 177 -4.19 5.48 -4.79
N VAL A 178 -4.31 5.81 -3.51
CA VAL A 178 -3.21 6.29 -2.66
C VAL A 178 -3.20 5.48 -1.39
N SER A 179 -2.04 4.93 -1.03
CA SER A 179 -1.86 4.28 0.26
C SER A 179 -0.50 4.62 0.87
N THR A 180 -0.43 4.57 2.18
CA THR A 180 0.81 4.72 2.96
C THR A 180 0.87 3.61 4.01
N ARG A 181 2.06 3.36 4.57
CA ARG A 181 2.21 2.37 5.64
C ARG A 181 1.30 2.65 6.84
N GLY A 182 1.23 3.92 7.27
CA GLY A 182 0.43 4.37 8.41
C GLY A 182 -1.08 4.38 8.13
N GLY A 183 -1.47 4.67 6.88
CA GLY A 183 -2.88 4.70 6.49
C GLY A 183 -3.49 3.32 6.23
N ARG A 184 -2.69 2.33 5.83
CA ARG A 184 -3.16 0.96 5.63
C ARG A 184 -3.72 0.40 6.96
N PRO A 185 -4.75 -0.47 6.94
CA PRO A 185 -5.34 -1.13 5.77
C PRO A 185 -6.25 -0.26 4.90
N HIS A 186 -6.51 0.99 5.30
CA HIS A 186 -7.32 1.93 4.54
C HIS A 186 -6.48 2.57 3.42
N TYR A 187 -7.10 2.77 2.27
CA TYR A 187 -6.46 3.47 1.15
C TYR A 187 -7.49 4.39 0.49
N LEU A 188 -7.02 5.52 -0.02
CA LEU A 188 -7.89 6.44 -0.75
C LEU A 188 -8.12 5.91 -2.16
N ARG A 189 -9.36 5.99 -2.63
CA ARG A 189 -9.74 5.71 -4.01
C ARG A 189 -10.54 6.89 -4.55
N PHE A 190 -9.92 7.63 -5.45
CA PHE A 190 -10.55 8.79 -6.04
C PHE A 190 -11.42 8.40 -7.23
N ALA A 191 -12.60 8.99 -7.34
CA ALA A 191 -13.45 8.87 -8.51
C ALA A 191 -12.66 9.24 -9.80
N PRO A 192 -12.97 8.65 -10.96
CA PRO A 192 -12.29 9.01 -12.20
C PRO A 192 -12.40 10.51 -12.47
N GLY A 193 -11.31 11.10 -12.97
CA GLY A 193 -11.34 12.49 -13.44
C GLY A 193 -12.27 12.61 -14.62
N ALA A 194 -13.32 13.44 -14.50
CA ALA A 194 -14.09 13.85 -15.66
C ALA A 194 -13.12 14.56 -16.63
N THR A 195 -12.81 13.90 -17.74
CA THR A 195 -12.05 14.52 -18.82
C THR A 195 -12.99 15.52 -19.50
N PRO A 196 -12.65 16.82 -19.62
CA PRO A 196 -13.41 17.73 -20.47
C PRO A 196 -13.33 17.31 -21.95
#